data_AF-A0A075G821-F1
#
_entry.id   AF-A0A075G821-F1
#
_cell.length_a   1.000
_cell.length_b   1.000
_cell.length_c   1.000
_cell.angle_alpha   90.00
_cell.angle_beta   90.00
_cell.angle_gamma   90.00
#
_symmetry.space_group_name_H-M   'P 1'
#
loop_
_entity.id
_entity.type
_entity.pdbx_description
1 polymer ?
#
loop_
_entity_poly.entity_id
_entity_poly.type
_entity_poly.pdbx_seq_one_letter_code
_entity_poly.pdbx_strand_id
1 'polypeptide(L)' 'MQIHVPLIDKRTGQIISMTGSEIQVMDSETFETVDIQMVDEEVDGKLEQAQDIEYWNVMGRTKIMRIKSS' A
#
# COMPACT_ATOMS: atom_id res chain seq x y z
N MET A 1 23.79 0.72 -23.74
CA MET A 1 22.88 -0.08 -22.89
C MET A 1 21.77 0.85 -22.44
N GLN A 2 20.51 0.49 -22.70
CA GLN A 2 19.36 1.26 -22.22
C GLN A 2 18.86 0.59 -20.94
N ILE A 3 18.80 1.34 -19.85
CA ILE A 3 18.30 0.86 -18.56
C ILE A 3 16.83 1.26 -18.47
N HIS A 4 15.95 0.27 -18.30
CA HIS A 4 14.55 0.54 -18.02
C HIS A 4 14.40 0.84 -16.53
N VAL A 5 13.96 2.06 -16.22
CA VAL A 5 13.67 2.49 -14.85
C VAL A 5 12.15 2.44 -14.68
N PRO A 6 11.62 1.67 -13.71
CA PRO A 6 10.19 1.62 -13.47
C PRO A 6 9.71 2.94 -12.85
N LEU A 7 8.51 3.37 -13.25
CA LEU A 7 7.82 4.46 -12.58
C LEU A 7 7.17 3.90 -11.32
N ILE A 8 7.41 4.57 -10.19
CA ILE A 8 6.83 4.25 -8.89
C ILE A 8 5.77 5.31 -8.61
N ASP A 9 4.51 4.88 -8.57
CA ASP A 9 3.40 5.73 -8.14
C ASP A 9 3.21 5.56 -6.63
N LYS A 10 3.34 6.64 -5.85
CA LYS A 10 3.24 6.61 -4.39
C LYS A 10 1.90 7.21 -3.99
N ARG A 11 1.10 6.42 -3.30
CA ARG A 11 -0.28 6.75 -2.97
C ARG A 11 -0.50 6.62 -1.48
N THR A 12 -1.53 7.30 -0.98
CA THR A 12 -1.99 7.15 0.40
C THR A 12 -3.36 6.52 0.44
N GLY A 13 -3.64 5.80 1.51
CA GLY A 13 -4.94 5.17 1.70
C GLY A 13 -5.14 4.73 3.14
N GLN A 14 -6.36 4.32 3.44
CA GLN A 14 -6.73 3.80 4.76
C GLN A 14 -6.99 2.29 4.67
N ILE A 15 -6.47 1.54 5.62
CA ILE A 15 -6.78 0.11 5.76
C ILE A 15 -8.23 -0.03 6.22
N ILE A 16 -9.08 -0.67 5.41
CA ILE A 16 -10.50 -0.86 5.74
C ILE A 16 -10.82 -2.30 6.18
N SER A 17 -10.02 -3.27 5.75
CA SER A 17 -10.18 -4.68 6.18
C SER A 17 -8.86 -5.45 6.05
N MET A 18 -8.72 -6.51 6.85
CA MET A 18 -7.56 -7.40 6.84
C MET A 18 -8.05 -8.84 7.02
N THR A 19 -7.81 -9.70 6.04
CA THR A 19 -8.19 -11.12 6.07
C THR A 19 -7.02 -12.00 5.64
N GLY A 20 -6.44 -12.73 6.58
CA GLY A 20 -5.23 -13.52 6.30
C GLY A 20 -4.09 -12.62 5.85
N SER A 21 -3.61 -12.83 4.61
CA SER A 21 -2.55 -12.02 3.99
C SER A 21 -3.09 -10.92 3.06
N GLU A 22 -4.41 -10.79 2.90
CA GLU A 22 -5.03 -9.79 2.05
C GLU A 22 -5.45 -8.57 2.88
N ILE A 23 -4.97 -7.40 2.47
CA ILE A 23 -5.26 -6.12 3.11
C ILE A 23 -6.00 -5.26 2.09
N GLN A 24 -7.21 -4.82 2.44
CA GLN A 24 -7.97 -3.90 1.61
C GLN A 24 -7.68 -2.47 2.04
N VAL A 25 -7.25 -1.67 1.07
CA VAL A 25 -6.93 -0.26 1.26
C VAL A 25 -7.88 0.58 0.42
N MET A 26 -8.55 1.54 1.05
CA MET A 26 -9.28 2.59 0.33
C MET A 26 -8.31 3.72 -0.03
N ASP A 27 -8.11 3.94 -1.32
CA ASP A 27 -7.24 5.00 -1.81
C ASP A 27 -7.80 6.40 -1.47
N SER A 28 -6.97 7.29 -0.95
CA SER A 28 -7.42 8.61 -0.46
C SER A 28 -7.79 9.59 -1.57
N GLU A 29 -7.32 9.38 -2.81
CA GLU A 29 -7.59 10.29 -3.93
C GLU A 29 -8.77 9.81 -4.76
N THR A 30 -8.83 8.51 -5.04
CA THR A 30 -9.81 7.90 -5.96
C THR A 30 -10.98 7.24 -5.24
N PHE A 31 -10.85 6.96 -3.94
CA PHE A 31 -11.80 6.18 -3.14
C PHE A 31 -12.01 4.73 -3.64
N GLU A 32 -11.19 4.26 -4.58
CA GLU A 32 -11.20 2.87 -5.02
C GLU A 32 -10.62 1.97 -3.93
N THR A 33 -11.13 0.74 -3.85
CA THR A 33 -10.58 -0.29 -2.96
C THR A 33 -9.51 -1.08 -3.71
N VAL A 34 -8.34 -1.19 -3.09
CA VAL A 34 -7.17 -1.89 -3.63
C VAL A 34 -6.82 -3.03 -2.70
N ASP A 35 -6.72 -4.24 -3.25
CA ASP A 35 -6.23 -5.41 -2.52
C ASP A 35 -4.70 -5.41 -2.56
N ILE A 36 -4.06 -5.46 -1.39
CA ILE A 36 -2.61 -5.45 -1.24
C ILE A 36 -2.18 -6.61 -0.35
N GLN A 37 -1.23 -7.40 -0.83
CA GLN A 37 -0.66 -8.53 -0.09
C GLN A 37 0.81 -8.32 0.28
N MET A 38 1.50 -7.40 -0.40
CA MET A 38 2.90 -7.11 -0.12
C MET A 38 2.99 -6.01 0.93
N VAL A 39 3.70 -6.29 2.01
CA VAL A 39 3.96 -5.36 3.10
C VAL A 39 5.48 -5.24 3.25
N ASP A 40 5.96 -4.03 3.51
CA ASP A 40 7.37 -3.80 3.81
C ASP A 40 7.73 -4.35 5.19
N GLU A 41 8.92 -4.94 5.30
CA GLU A 41 9.39 -5.60 6.52
C GLU A 41 9.43 -4.65 7.71
N GLU A 42 9.61 -3.34 7.48
CA GLU A 42 9.61 -2.34 8.55
C GLU A 42 8.24 -2.18 9.23
N VAL A 43 7.15 -2.47 8.53
CA VAL A 43 5.77 -2.31 9.02
C VAL A 43 4.99 -3.63 9.09
N ASP A 44 5.60 -4.74 8.72
CA ASP A 44 5.00 -6.06 8.85
C ASP A 44 4.69 -6.37 10.34
N GLY A 45 3.50 -6.94 10.57
CA GLY A 45 2.96 -7.19 11.91
C GLY A 45 2.58 -5.96 12.74
N LYS A 46 2.69 -4.73 12.18
CA LYS A 46 2.34 -3.47 12.88
C LYS A 46 1.09 -2.78 12.32
N LEU A 47 0.55 -3.29 11.22
CA LEU A 47 -0.62 -2.70 10.56
C LEU A 47 -1.91 -2.99 11.33
N GLU A 48 -2.77 -1.99 11.42
CA GLU A 48 -4.08 -2.09 12.06
C GLU A 48 -5.19 -1.58 11.13
N GLN A 49 -6.43 -2.03 11.36
CA GLN A 49 -7.59 -1.47 10.66
C GLN A 49 -7.76 0.02 11.00
N ALA A 50 -8.36 0.77 10.06
CA ALA A 50 -8.53 2.22 10.11
C ALA A 50 -7.21 3.03 10.15
N GLN A 51 -6.06 2.39 9.93
CA GLN A 51 -4.78 3.07 9.89
C GLN A 51 -4.51 3.66 8.51
N ASP A 52 -4.00 4.90 8.49
CA ASP A 52 -3.55 5.56 7.27
C ASP A 52 -2.13 5.11 6.90
N ILE A 53 -1.93 4.75 5.64
CA ILE A 53 -0.67 4.20 5.11
C ILE A 53 -0.24 4.89 3.82
N GLU A 54 1.04 4.73 3.47
CA GLU A 54 1.55 4.95 2.11
C GLU A 54 1.79 3.59 1.46
N TYR A 55 1.25 3.40 0.26
CA TYR A 55 1.51 2.25 -0.59
C TYR A 55 2.06 2.68 -1.94
N TRP A 56 2.88 1.84 -2.55
CA TRP A 56 3.43 2.08 -3.87
C TRP A 56 2.74 1.17 -4.89
N ASN A 57 2.41 1.72 -6.06
CA ASN A 57 2.04 0.98 -7.25
C ASN A 57 3.20 1.03 -8.25
N VAL A 58 3.80 -0.13 -8.51
CA VAL A 58 4.89 -0.29 -9.47
C VAL A 58 4.42 -1.21 -10.57
N MET A 59 4.05 -0.63 -11.71
CA MET A 59 3.53 -1.36 -12.89
C MET A 59 2.38 -2.33 -12.53
N GLY A 60 1.41 -1.88 -11.72
CA GLY A 60 0.25 -2.67 -11.30
C GLY A 60 0.48 -3.57 -10.09
N ARG A 61 1.70 -3.59 -9.52
CA ARG A 61 2.00 -4.31 -8.29
C ARG A 61 1.99 -3.35 -7.11
N THR A 62 1.20 -3.67 -6.09
CA THR A 62 0.99 -2.81 -4.93
C THR A 62 1.74 -3.33 -3.70
N LYS A 63 2.39 -2.44 -2.95
CA LYS A 63 3.09 -2.75 -1.69
C LYS A 63 2.86 -1.66 -0.66
N ILE A 64 2.44 -2.03 0.56
CA ILE A 64 2.38 -1.11 1.71
C ILE A 64 3.80 -0.85 2.19
N MET A 65 4.20 0.42 2.23
CA MET A 65 5.57 0.82 2.53
C MET A 65 5.73 1.36 3.94
N ARG A 66 4.77 2.17 4.41
CA ARG A 66 4.85 2.74 5.75
C ARG A 66 3.49 3.13 6.30
N ILE A 67 3.40 3.20 7.62
CA ILE A 67 2.31 3.82 8.35
C ILE A 67 2.50 5.34 8.28
N LYS A 68 1.44 6.08 7.97
CA LYS A 68 1.47 7.54 8.08
C LYS A 68 1.26 7.93 9.53
N SER A 69 2.30 8.50 10.14
CA SER A 69 2.15 9.30 11.35
C SER A 69 1.45 10.62 11.00
N SER A 70 0.49 11.02 11.84
CA SER A 70 -0.07 12.38 11.83
C SER A 70 1.00 13.44 12.07
#